data_AF-A0A964YRW6-F1
#
_entry.id   AF-A0A964YRW6-F1
#
_cell.length_a   1.000
_cell.length_b   1.000
_cell.length_c   1.000
_cell.angle_alpha   90.00
_cell.angle_beta   90.00
_cell.angle_gamma   90.00
#
_symmetry.space_group_name_H-M   'P 1'
#
loop_
_entity.id
_entity.type
_entity.pdbx_description
1 polymer ?
#
loop_
_entity_poly.entity_id
_entity_poly.type
_entity_poly.pdbx_seq_one_letter_code
_entity_poly.pdbx_strand_id
1 'polypeptide(L)'
;MKTNPTIWRRGALASNQEISLTSGIGAGLASYYLGSGFKVIACARRAEQISLNLPRAIGFPLDVNDFDQLEDTLNEIVRSTVRIDLIVNCIGIGELNPSLDSSLDASMIETNVKSFTLLSNWAYNLFKKQGHGHY
;
A
#
# COMPACT_ATOMS: atom_id res chain seq x y z
N MET A 1 0.40 -19.52 32.07
CA MET A 1 -0.46 -18.57 31.34
C MET A 1 -0.45 -18.95 29.87
N LYS A 2 -1.62 -19.26 29.28
CA LYS A 2 -1.74 -19.67 27.88
C LYS A 2 -1.59 -18.44 26.98
N THR A 3 -0.45 -18.28 26.32
CA THR A 3 -0.29 -17.34 25.20
C THR A 3 -1.10 -17.89 24.03
N ASN A 4 -2.18 -17.21 23.68
CA ASN A 4 -3.07 -17.61 22.60
C ASN A 4 -2.32 -17.47 21.25
N PRO A 5 -1.98 -18.55 20.53
CA PRO A 5 -1.17 -18.48 19.33
C PRO A 5 -2.11 -18.29 18.14
N THR A 6 -2.81 -17.15 18.07
CA THR A 6 -3.43 -16.71 16.82
C THR A 6 -2.32 -16.14 15.94
N ILE A 7 -1.52 -17.08 15.40
CA ILE A 7 -0.48 -16.89 14.40
C ILE A 7 -1.18 -16.51 13.10
N TRP A 8 -1.49 -15.23 12.98
CA TRP A 8 -1.92 -14.63 11.73
C TRP A 8 -0.70 -14.58 10.80
N ARG A 9 -0.69 -15.39 9.74
CA ARG A 9 0.29 -15.32 8.65
C ARG A 9 -0.11 -14.17 7.72
N ARG A 10 0.28 -12.95 8.12
CA ARG A 10 -0.28 -11.68 7.62
C ARG A 10 0.39 -11.22 6.33
N GLY A 11 -0.41 -11.04 5.28
CA GLY A 11 -0.09 -10.23 4.11
C GLY A 11 -0.31 -8.76 4.45
N ALA A 12 0.72 -7.92 4.31
CA ALA A 12 0.59 -6.47 4.38
C ALA A 12 0.68 -5.90 2.96
N LEU A 13 -0.28 -5.10 2.49
CA LEU A 13 -0.15 -4.31 1.26
C LEU A 13 0.18 -2.88 1.64
N ALA A 14 1.34 -2.39 1.22
CA ALA A 14 1.66 -0.97 1.24
C ALA A 14 1.70 -0.47 -0.20
N SER A 15 0.78 0.40 -0.59
CA SER A 15 0.80 1.09 -1.89
C SER A 15 1.46 2.47 -1.73
N ASN A 16 2.19 2.95 -2.76
CA ASN A 16 2.87 4.26 -2.78
C ASN A 16 3.24 4.77 -4.20
N GLN A 17 3.26 6.10 -4.38
CA GLN A 17 4.14 6.75 -5.35
C GLN A 17 5.54 6.95 -4.72
N GLU A 18 6.50 6.16 -5.19
CA GLU A 18 7.97 6.24 -5.09
C GLU A 18 8.69 6.46 -3.73
N ILE A 19 8.28 7.33 -2.81
CA ILE A 19 9.14 7.75 -1.68
C ILE A 19 8.90 6.96 -0.38
N SER A 20 7.65 6.60 -0.07
CA SER A 20 7.35 6.13 1.29
C SER A 20 7.77 4.67 1.54
N LEU A 21 7.85 3.79 0.52
CA LEU A 21 8.38 2.41 0.65
C LEU A 21 9.90 2.26 0.43
N THR A 22 10.58 3.35 0.08
CA THR A 22 12.03 3.38 -0.21
C THR A 22 12.81 4.23 0.79
N SER A 23 12.16 5.15 1.51
CA SER A 23 12.82 6.01 2.52
C SER A 23 11.91 6.58 3.62
N GLY A 24 10.59 6.38 3.58
CA GLY A 24 9.62 7.00 4.50
C GLY A 24 8.94 6.05 5.49
N ILE A 25 7.81 6.50 6.06
CA ILE A 25 7.01 5.74 7.05
C ILE A 25 6.62 4.36 6.50
N GLY A 26 6.28 4.25 5.22
CA GLY A 26 5.95 2.97 4.58
C GLY A 26 7.10 1.96 4.65
N ALA A 27 8.34 2.39 4.44
CA ALA A 27 9.55 1.55 4.47
C ALA A 27 9.85 1.09 5.90
N GLY A 28 9.67 2.00 6.88
CA GLY A 28 9.79 1.68 8.30
C GLY A 28 8.75 0.65 8.74
N LEU A 29 7.49 0.84 8.38
CA LEU A 29 6.41 -0.11 8.67
C LEU A 29 6.63 -1.44 7.97
N ALA A 30 7.00 -1.44 6.69
CA ALA A 30 7.32 -2.66 5.95
C ALA A 30 8.48 -3.43 6.60
N SER A 31 9.55 -2.74 6.99
CA SER A 31 10.69 -3.33 7.70
C SER A 31 10.29 -3.92 9.05
N TYR A 32 9.46 -3.20 9.82
CA TYR A 32 8.93 -3.64 11.10
C TYR A 32 8.08 -4.91 10.96
N TYR A 33 7.15 -4.94 9.99
CA TYR A 33 6.30 -6.10 9.76
C TYR A 33 7.09 -7.30 9.24
N LEU A 34 8.04 -7.09 8.32
CA LEU A 34 8.98 -8.13 7.90
C LEU A 34 9.76 -8.70 9.09
N GLY A 35 10.28 -7.83 9.97
CA GLY A 35 10.97 -8.23 11.20
C GLY A 35 10.07 -8.99 12.19
N SER A 36 8.77 -8.70 12.16
CA SER A 36 7.74 -9.36 12.97
C SER A 36 7.19 -10.65 12.35
N GLY A 37 7.78 -11.13 11.25
CA GLY A 37 7.42 -12.40 10.61
C GLY A 37 6.23 -12.31 9.64
N PHE A 38 5.81 -11.12 9.25
CA PHE A 38 4.75 -10.93 8.25
C PHE A 38 5.31 -11.20 6.85
N LYS A 39 4.43 -11.63 5.94
CA LYS A 39 4.70 -11.57 4.51
C LYS A 39 4.31 -10.16 4.04
N VAL A 40 5.28 -9.37 3.62
CA VAL A 40 5.01 -8.00 3.19
C VAL A 40 4.98 -7.94 1.66
N ILE A 41 3.88 -7.43 1.15
CA ILE A 41 3.69 -7.00 -0.23
C ILE A 41 3.90 -5.50 -0.24
N ALA A 42 4.91 -5.06 -0.96
CA ALA A 42 5.18 -3.64 -1.14
C ALA A 42 4.84 -3.28 -2.59
N CYS A 43 4.25 -2.10 -2.78
CA CYS A 43 3.86 -1.61 -4.08
C CYS A 43 4.38 -0.21 -4.30
N ALA A 44 4.99 0.00 -5.46
CA ALA A 44 5.53 1.27 -5.90
C ALA A 44 5.41 1.34 -7.42
N ARG A 45 5.45 2.53 -8.04
CA ARG A 45 5.46 2.65 -9.51
C ARG A 45 6.54 1.80 -10.18
N ARG A 46 7.71 1.70 -9.53
CA ARG A 46 8.86 0.90 -9.98
C ARG A 46 9.17 -0.18 -8.94
N ALA A 47 8.84 -1.43 -9.26
CA ALA A 47 8.97 -2.55 -8.34
C ALA A 47 10.44 -2.81 -7.95
N GLU A 48 11.41 -2.47 -8.80
CA GLU A 48 12.84 -2.69 -8.57
C GLU A 48 13.36 -1.90 -7.37
N GLN A 49 12.77 -0.73 -7.09
CA GLN A 49 13.18 0.12 -5.96
C GLN A 49 12.82 -0.50 -4.61
N ILE A 50 11.84 -1.41 -4.59
CA ILE A 50 11.41 -2.13 -3.39
C ILE A 50 12.50 -3.12 -2.99
N SER A 51 12.96 -3.95 -3.93
CA SER A 51 13.95 -5.00 -3.66
C SER A 51 15.28 -4.45 -3.13
N LEU A 52 15.65 -3.22 -3.53
CA LEU A 52 16.86 -2.55 -3.04
C LEU A 52 16.78 -2.21 -1.53
N ASN A 53 15.60 -1.86 -1.02
CA ASN A 53 15.41 -1.38 0.35
C ASN A 53 14.76 -2.44 1.27
N LEU A 54 13.98 -3.35 0.70
CA LEU A 54 13.18 -4.36 1.38
C LEU A 54 13.35 -5.72 0.68
N PRO A 55 14.55 -6.33 0.69
CA PRO A 55 14.85 -7.53 -0.09
C PRO A 55 14.01 -8.77 0.27
N ARG A 56 13.32 -8.74 1.43
CA ARG A 56 12.40 -9.79 1.88
C ARG A 56 10.93 -9.51 1.56
N ALA A 57 10.60 -8.31 1.08
CA ALA A 57 9.26 -7.99 0.61
C ALA A 57 9.05 -8.53 -0.81
N ILE A 58 7.80 -8.78 -1.16
CA ILE A 58 7.38 -9.08 -2.52
C ILE A 58 6.97 -7.74 -3.15
N GLY A 59 7.73 -7.28 -4.15
CA GLY A 59 7.48 -6.02 -4.83
C GLY A 59 6.49 -6.17 -5.99
N PHE A 60 5.53 -5.26 -6.10
CA PHE A 60 4.66 -5.13 -7.27
C PHE A 60 4.65 -3.70 -7.82
N PRO A 61 4.55 -3.53 -9.15
CA PRO A 61 4.29 -2.24 -9.73
C PRO A 61 2.85 -1.82 -9.40
N LEU A 62 2.68 -0.56 -8.98
CA LEU A 62 1.37 0.05 -8.77
C LEU A 62 1.48 1.57 -8.90
N ASP A 63 0.72 2.15 -9.81
CA ASP A 63 0.43 3.58 -9.80
C ASP A 63 -1.00 3.79 -9.30
N VAL A 64 -1.13 4.53 -8.22
CA VAL A 64 -2.43 4.78 -7.59
C VAL A 64 -3.24 5.88 -8.27
N ASN A 65 -2.59 6.62 -9.18
CA ASN A 65 -3.24 7.61 -10.02
C ASN A 65 -3.62 7.05 -11.40
N ASP A 66 -3.30 5.79 -11.71
CA ASP A 66 -3.89 5.07 -12.85
C ASP A 66 -5.29 4.58 -12.45
N PHE A 67 -6.22 5.52 -12.34
CA PHE A 67 -7.56 5.25 -11.80
C PHE A 67 -8.37 4.25 -12.63
N ASP A 68 -8.07 4.15 -13.92
CA ASP A 68 -8.77 3.24 -14.84
C ASP A 68 -8.33 1.79 -14.62
N GLN A 69 -7.06 1.56 -14.25
CA GLN A 69 -6.50 0.22 -14.04
C GLN A 69 -6.24 -0.14 -12.57
N LEU A 70 -6.50 0.79 -11.63
CA LEU A 70 -6.16 0.63 -10.22
C LEU A 70 -6.77 -0.64 -9.61
N GLU A 71 -8.07 -0.84 -9.79
CA GLU A 71 -8.78 -2.01 -9.24
C GLU A 71 -8.28 -3.32 -9.87
N ASP A 72 -8.06 -3.35 -11.17
CA ASP A 72 -7.56 -4.53 -11.88
C ASP A 72 -6.15 -4.91 -11.42
N THR A 73 -5.27 -3.92 -11.28
CA THR A 73 -3.90 -4.10 -10.78
C THR A 73 -3.91 -4.64 -9.35
N LEU A 74 -4.73 -4.07 -8.47
CA LEU A 74 -4.88 -4.53 -7.09
C LEU A 74 -5.42 -5.97 -7.02
N ASN A 75 -6.38 -6.30 -7.89
CA ASN A 75 -6.94 -7.64 -8.00
C ASN A 75 -5.91 -8.66 -8.48
N GLU A 76 -5.03 -8.29 -9.42
CA GLU A 76 -3.91 -9.12 -9.86
C GLU A 76 -2.92 -9.38 -8.72
N ILE A 77 -2.54 -8.32 -7.97
CA ILE A 77 -1.69 -8.44 -6.79
C ILE A 77 -2.32 -9.40 -5.77
N VAL A 78 -3.60 -9.25 -5.46
CA VAL A 78 -4.29 -10.15 -4.52
C VAL A 78 -4.32 -11.58 -5.03
N ARG A 79 -4.60 -11.82 -6.33
CA ARG A 79 -4.62 -13.18 -6.91
C ARG A 79 -3.28 -13.89 -6.80
N SER A 80 -2.17 -13.16 -6.83
CA SER A 80 -0.83 -13.71 -6.62
C SER A 80 -0.56 -14.09 -5.16
N THR A 81 -1.49 -13.80 -4.25
CA THR A 81 -1.36 -13.96 -2.80
C THR A 81 -2.50 -14.81 -2.24
N VAL A 82 -2.27 -15.46 -1.10
CA VAL A 82 -3.31 -16.32 -0.50
C VAL A 82 -4.37 -15.49 0.25
N ARG A 83 -3.97 -14.36 0.86
CA ARG A 83 -4.78 -13.52 1.75
C ARG A 83 -4.08 -12.20 2.03
N ILE A 84 -4.85 -11.14 2.32
CA ILE A 84 -4.35 -9.86 2.84
C ILE A 84 -5.06 -9.58 4.15
N ASP A 85 -4.32 -9.35 5.23
CA ASP A 85 -4.89 -9.13 6.57
C ASP A 85 -4.82 -7.67 7.00
N LEU A 86 -3.87 -6.95 6.44
CA LEU A 86 -3.58 -5.57 6.75
C LEU A 86 -3.23 -4.85 5.44
N ILE A 87 -3.86 -3.72 5.20
CA ILE A 87 -3.42 -2.76 4.20
C ILE A 87 -2.95 -1.55 4.98
N VAL A 88 -1.82 -0.99 4.59
CA VAL A 88 -1.34 0.28 5.15
C VAL A 88 -1.16 1.22 3.99
N ASN A 89 -2.11 2.14 3.81
CA ASN A 89 -1.96 3.18 2.81
C ASN A 89 -1.03 4.27 3.34
N CYS A 90 0.16 4.37 2.76
CA CYS A 90 1.13 5.41 3.07
C CYS A 90 1.37 6.38 1.91
N ILE A 91 0.44 6.41 0.92
CA ILE A 91 0.52 7.29 -0.25
C ILE A 91 0.29 8.72 0.19
N GLY A 92 1.19 9.59 -0.23
CA GLY A 92 0.91 11.00 -0.30
C GLY A 92 1.99 11.76 -1.03
N ILE A 93 1.58 12.87 -1.63
CA ILE A 93 2.48 13.90 -2.13
C ILE A 93 2.15 15.23 -1.48
N GLY A 94 3.14 16.10 -1.38
CA GLY A 94 2.98 17.44 -0.84
C GLY A 94 4.02 18.37 -1.46
N GLU A 95 3.55 19.44 -2.06
CA GLU A 95 4.41 20.47 -2.66
C GLU A 95 4.08 21.84 -2.07
N LEU A 96 5.09 22.68 -1.92
CA LEU A 96 4.88 24.08 -1.53
C LEU A 96 4.23 24.82 -2.70
N ASN A 97 3.09 25.45 -2.46
CA ASN A 97 2.33 26.16 -3.49
C ASN A 97 2.23 27.68 -3.22
N PRO A 98 3.35 28.43 -3.18
CA PRO A 98 3.33 29.87 -2.90
C PRO A 98 2.69 30.70 -4.02
N SER A 99 2.64 30.16 -5.24
CA SER A 99 2.03 30.80 -6.41
C SER A 99 0.52 30.59 -6.51
N LEU A 100 -0.09 29.80 -5.62
CA LEU A 100 -1.51 29.42 -5.65
C LEU A 100 -1.90 28.78 -7.00
N ASP A 101 -1.03 27.89 -7.51
CA ASP A 101 -1.29 27.14 -8.73
C ASP A 101 -2.28 25.99 -8.45
N SER A 102 -3.47 26.09 -9.03
CA SER A 102 -4.52 25.08 -8.85
C SER A 102 -4.14 23.70 -9.41
N SER A 103 -3.19 23.61 -10.33
CA SER A 103 -2.76 22.32 -10.89
C SER A 103 -1.99 21.47 -9.88
N LEU A 104 -1.20 22.11 -9.01
CA LEU A 104 -0.52 21.45 -7.90
C LEU A 104 -1.54 20.92 -6.88
N ASP A 105 -2.53 21.74 -6.53
CA ASP A 105 -3.61 21.33 -5.64
C ASP A 105 -4.41 20.16 -6.22
N ALA A 106 -4.73 20.20 -7.52
CA ALA A 106 -5.42 19.12 -8.21
C ALA A 106 -4.63 17.80 -8.13
N SER A 107 -3.31 17.83 -8.37
CA SER A 107 -2.46 16.65 -8.28
C SER A 107 -2.39 16.07 -6.85
N MET A 108 -2.29 16.94 -5.85
CA MET A 108 -2.33 16.53 -4.43
C MET A 108 -3.69 15.95 -4.06
N ILE A 109 -4.80 16.50 -4.55
CA ILE A 109 -6.15 15.96 -4.32
C ILE A 109 -6.32 14.59 -4.98
N GLU A 110 -5.86 14.44 -6.23
CA GLU A 110 -5.91 13.17 -6.94
C GLU A 110 -5.18 12.07 -6.15
N THR A 111 -3.97 12.38 -5.68
CA THR A 111 -3.13 11.41 -4.97
C THR A 111 -3.62 11.18 -3.54
N ASN A 112 -3.83 12.24 -2.75
CA ASN A 112 -4.05 12.11 -1.31
C ASN A 112 -5.53 11.83 -0.96
N VAL A 113 -6.47 12.19 -1.84
CA VAL A 113 -7.91 12.08 -1.58
C VAL A 113 -8.55 11.05 -2.49
N LYS A 114 -8.44 11.22 -3.81
CA LYS A 114 -9.13 10.34 -4.77
C LYS A 114 -8.55 8.93 -4.72
N SER A 115 -7.23 8.77 -4.80
CA SER A 115 -6.59 7.46 -4.74
C SER A 115 -6.86 6.77 -3.38
N PHE A 116 -6.77 7.51 -2.28
CA PHE A 116 -7.10 7.01 -0.94
C PHE A 116 -8.53 6.47 -0.88
N THR A 117 -9.49 7.21 -1.43
CA THR A 117 -10.91 6.83 -1.42
C THR A 117 -11.14 5.56 -2.23
N LEU A 118 -10.55 5.45 -3.42
CA LEU A 118 -10.67 4.27 -4.27
C LEU A 118 -10.02 3.04 -3.62
N LEU A 119 -8.83 3.19 -3.03
CA LEU A 119 -8.16 2.13 -2.29
C LEU A 119 -8.96 1.68 -1.08
N SER A 120 -9.53 2.61 -0.33
CA SER A 120 -10.36 2.30 0.85
C SER A 120 -11.62 1.52 0.46
N ASN A 121 -12.28 1.92 -0.63
CA ASN A 121 -13.45 1.23 -1.16
C ASN A 121 -13.10 -0.19 -1.62
N TRP A 122 -11.99 -0.34 -2.36
CA TRP A 122 -11.49 -1.64 -2.80
C TRP A 122 -11.14 -2.54 -1.61
N ALA A 123 -10.38 -2.02 -0.64
CA ALA A 123 -9.98 -2.72 0.57
C ALA A 123 -11.19 -3.18 1.39
N TYR A 124 -12.20 -2.33 1.54
CA TYR A 124 -13.45 -2.69 2.20
C TYR A 124 -14.14 -3.85 1.48
N ASN A 125 -14.26 -3.80 0.15
CA ASN A 125 -14.88 -4.89 -0.61
C ASN A 125 -14.10 -6.20 -0.51
N LEU A 126 -12.76 -6.14 -0.51
CA LEU A 126 -11.89 -7.28 -0.26
C LEU A 126 -12.17 -7.89 1.12
N PHE A 127 -12.09 -7.07 2.17
CA PHE A 127 -12.24 -7.53 3.56
C PHE A 127 -13.66 -7.96 3.90
N LYS A 128 -14.67 -7.35 3.30
CA LYS A 128 -16.07 -7.79 3.40
C LYS A 128 -16.25 -9.19 2.84
N LYS A 129 -15.65 -9.50 1.68
CA LYS A 129 -15.68 -10.85 1.09
C LYS A 129 -14.87 -11.85 1.92
N GLN A 130 -13.71 -11.42 2.42
CA GLN A 130 -12.82 -12.24 3.24
C GLN A 130 -13.36 -12.50 4.66
N GLY A 131 -14.22 -11.62 5.18
CA GLY A 131 -14.78 -11.67 6.54
C GLY A 131 -13.88 -11.07 7.63
N HIS A 132 -12.68 -10.58 7.28
CA HIS A 132 -11.77 -9.89 8.19
C HIS A 132 -10.76 -9.03 7.43
N GLY A 133 -10.18 -8.03 8.12
CA GLY A 133 -9.06 -7.23 7.64
C GLY A 133 -8.95 -5.90 8.39
N HIS A 134 -7.81 -5.22 8.22
CA HIS A 134 -7.59 -3.85 8.71
C HIS A 134 -7.01 -3.01 7.57
N TYR A 135 -7.45 -1.76 7.48
CA TYR A 135 -6.97 -0.74 6.56
C TYR A 135 -6.53 0.47 7.38
#